data_AF-A0A2S4VAZ0-F1
#
_entry.id   AF-A0A2S4VAZ0-F1
#
_cell.length_a   1.000
_cell.length_b   1.000
_cell.length_c   1.000
_cell.angle_alpha   90.00
_cell.angle_beta   90.00
_cell.angle_gamma   90.00
#
_symmetry.space_group_name_H-M   'P 1'
#
loop_
_entity.id
_entity.type
_entity.pdbx_description
1 polymer ?
#
loop_
_entity_poly.entity_id
_entity_poly.type
_entity_poly.pdbx_seq_one_letter_code
_entity_poly.pdbx_strand_id
1 'polypeptide(L)' 'MTVVLLKTLEEFHSAIGKNPHKECCTIVYFWAAWVEPCRVLTPLFEKCASEDTSGKLKYFKSTTTNKTTN' A
#
# COMPACT_ATOMS: atom_id res chain seq x y z
N MET A 1 6.06 -9.94 5.44
CA MET A 1 4.74 -9.41 5.86
C MET A 1 3.77 -9.39 4.67
N THR A 2 2.46 -9.21 4.89
CA THR A 2 1.44 -9.20 3.82
C THR A 2 1.11 -7.77 3.40
N VAL A 3 1.05 -7.50 2.09
CA VAL A 3 0.59 -6.20 1.55
C VAL A 3 -0.93 -6.09 1.71
N VAL A 4 -1.40 -5.01 2.35
CA VAL A 4 -2.84 -4.78 2.57
C VAL A 4 -3.40 -3.87 1.48
N LEU A 5 -4.51 -4.28 0.85
CA LEU A 5 -5.22 -3.48 -0.14
C LEU A 5 -6.17 -2.48 0.56
N LEU A 6 -5.95 -1.19 0.33
CA LEU A 6 -6.81 -0.10 0.73
C LEU A 6 -7.75 0.24 -0.43
N LYS A 7 -9.05 0.31 -0.14
CA LYS A 7 -10.11 0.64 -1.10
C LYS A 7 -10.80 1.96 -0.76
N THR A 8 -10.86 2.33 0.51
CA THR A 8 -11.59 3.53 0.97
C THR A 8 -10.68 4.58 1.59
N LEU A 9 -11.16 5.84 1.61
CA LEU A 9 -10.45 6.95 2.25
C LEU A 9 -10.33 6.75 3.77
N GLU A 10 -11.32 6.12 4.39
CA GLU A 10 -11.32 5.83 5.82
C GLU A 10 -10.25 4.79 6.18
N GLU A 11 -10.12 3.73 5.39
CA GLU A 11 -9.03 2.75 5.54
C GLU A 11 -7.66 3.41 5.36
N PHE A 12 -7.52 4.32 4.40
CA PHE A 12 -6.29 5.10 4.22
C PHE A 12 -5.97 5.95 5.44
N HIS A 13 -6.93 6.73 5.95
CA HIS A 13 -6.76 7.55 7.16
C HIS A 13 -6.44 6.69 8.40
N SER A 14 -7.03 5.50 8.51
CA SER A 14 -6.69 4.56 9.59
C SER A 14 -5.30 3.93 9.42
N ALA A 15 -4.81 3.80 8.19
CA ALA A 15 -3.48 3.27 7.91
C ALA A 15 -2.36 4.28 8.21
N ILE A 16 -2.57 5.55 7.84
CA ILE A 16 -1.60 6.65 8.05
C ILE A 16 -1.74 7.32 9.43
N GLY A 17 -2.89 7.14 10.09
CA GLY A 17 -3.31 7.96 11.21
C GLY A 17 -3.26 7.28 12.58
N LYS A 18 -2.72 8.03 13.53
CA LYS A 18 -3.01 8.03 14.98
C LYS A 18 -2.34 6.97 15.86
N ASN A 19 -1.03 6.77 15.72
CA ASN A 19 -0.26 6.27 16.86
C ASN A 19 1.05 7.04 17.03
N PRO A 20 1.07 8.17 17.78
CA PRO A 20 2.29 8.92 18.08
C PRO A 20 3.32 8.10 18.87
N HIS A 21 2.91 6.98 19.48
CA HIS A 21 3.80 6.06 20.22
C HIS A 21 4.34 4.90 19.37
N LYS A 22 3.99 4.79 18.09
CA LYS A 22 4.48 3.71 17.21
C LYS A 22 5.29 4.34 16.09
N GLU A 23 6.62 4.32 16.21
CA GLU A 23 7.57 4.72 15.15
C GLU A 23 7.50 3.74 13.98
N CYS A 24 6.39 3.76 13.24
CA CYS A 24 6.10 2.84 12.18
C CYS A 24 5.92 3.63 10.88
N CYS A 25 6.92 3.58 10.00
CA CYS A 25 6.86 4.26 8.71
C CYS A 25 5.92 3.47 7.79
N THR A 26 5.02 4.17 7.13
CA THR A 26 3.98 3.55 6.29
C THR A 26 4.25 3.85 4.83
N ILE A 27 4.39 2.80 4.02
CA ILE A 27 4.60 2.89 2.58
C ILE A 27 3.29 2.56 1.87
N VAL A 28 2.77 3.53 1.11
CA VAL A 28 1.53 3.37 0.34
C VAL A 28 1.87 3.35 -1.14
N TYR A 29 1.61 2.22 -1.79
CA TYR A 29 1.80 2.03 -3.23
C TYR A 29 0.48 2.27 -3.97
N PHE A 30 0.38 3.41 -4.63
CA PHE A 30 -0.73 3.73 -5.53
C PHE A 30 -0.46 3.07 -6.89
N TRP A 31 -1.31 2.14 -7.30
CA TRP A 31 -1.14 1.38 -8.54
C TRP A 31 -2.45 1.35 -9.34
N ALA A 32 -2.32 1.06 -10.63
CA ALA A 32 -3.48 0.80 -11.48
C ALA A 32 -3.18 -0.32 -12.48
N ALA A 33 -4.16 -1.19 -12.71
CA ALA A 33 -3.99 -2.36 -13.58
C ALA A 33 -3.74 -2.01 -15.06
N TRP A 34 -4.08 -0.78 -15.47
CA TRP A 34 -3.89 -0.27 -16.82
C TRP A 34 -2.54 0.41 -17.05
N VAL A 35 -1.67 0.46 -16.03
CA VAL A 35 -0.35 1.06 -16.10
C VAL A 35 0.70 -0.05 -16.20
N GLU A 36 1.23 -0.29 -17.40
CA GLU A 36 2.24 -1.34 -17.65
C GLU A 36 3.46 -1.31 -16.71
N PRO A 37 4.08 -0.16 -16.37
CA PRO A 37 5.21 -0.16 -15.44
C PRO A 37 4.83 -0.65 -14.03
N CYS A 38 3.55 -0.63 -13.65
CA CYS A 38 3.09 -1.19 -12.38
C CYS A 38 3.14 -2.73 -12.36
N ARG A 39 3.16 -3.40 -13.51
CA ARG A 39 3.24 -4.88 -13.61
C ARG A 39 4.60 -5.42 -13.17
N VAL A 40 5.67 -4.64 -13.36
CA VAL A 40 7.03 -4.96 -12.91
C VAL A 40 7.25 -4.49 -11.47
N LEU A 41 6.70 -3.32 -11.10
CA LEU A 41 6.90 -2.74 -9.77
C LEU A 41 6.12 -3.48 -8.67
N THR A 42 4.92 -4.00 -8.98
CA THR A 42 4.11 -4.77 -8.02
C THR A 42 4.85 -5.96 -7.40
N PRO A 43 5.44 -6.90 -8.18
CA PRO A 43 6.15 -8.03 -7.60
C PRO A 43 7.41 -7.62 -6.84
N LEU A 44 8.07 -6.53 -7.24
CA LEU A 44 9.21 -5.97 -6.50
C LEU A 44 8.77 -5.41 -5.15
N PHE A 45 7.66 -4.68 -5.11
CA PHE A 45 7.10 -4.13 -3.88
C PHE A 45 6.67 -5.24 -2.91
N GLU A 46 6.00 -6.28 -3.41
CA GLU A 46 5.61 -7.44 -2.63
C GLU A 46 6.84 -8.20 -2.09
N LYS A 47 7.90 -8.32 -2.90
CA LYS A 47 9.17 -8.89 -2.46
C LYS A 47 9.80 -8.07 -1.32
N CYS A 48 9.88 -6.75 -1.46
CA CYS A 48 10.38 -5.87 -0.39
C CYS A 48 9.53 -6.01 0.89
N ALA A 49 8.21 -6.11 0.78
CA ALA A 49 7.31 -6.32 1.92
C ALA A 49 7.49 -7.70 2.57
N SER A 50 7.88 -8.71 1.79
CA SER A 50 8.15 -10.06 2.27
C SER A 50 9.48 -10.16 3.01
N GLU A 51 10.51 -9.47 2.51
CA GLU A 51 11.87 -9.45 3.05
C GLU A 51 12.03 -8.48 4.23
N ASP A 52 11.15 -7.48 4.36
CA ASP A 52 11.14 -6.61 5.52
C ASP A 52 10.77 -7.38 6.79
N THR A 53 11.80 -7.60 7.60
CA THR A 53 11.74 -8.21 8.94
C THR A 53 11.91 -7.17 10.04
N SER A 54 12.06 -5.88 9.69
CA SER A 54 12.31 -4.81 10.66
C SER A 54 11.14 -4.58 11.62
N GLY A 55 9.91 -4.95 11.22
CA GLY A 55 8.69 -4.72 12.00
C GLY A 55 8.29 -3.24 12.10
N LYS A 56 9.06 -2.35 11.47
CA LYS A 56 8.88 -0.90 11.51
C LYS A 56 8.17 -0.37 10.28
N LEU A 57 8.08 -1.14 9.20
CA LEU A 57 7.40 -0.71 7.99
C LEU A 57 6.05 -1.39 7.84
N LYS A 58 5.06 -0.64 7.35
CA LYS A 58 3.77 -1.18 6.91
C LYS A 58 3.61 -0.93 5.43
N TYR A 59 3.23 -1.98 4.70
CA TYR A 59 3.07 -1.94 3.26
C TYR A 59 1.58 -1.97 2.91
N PHE A 60 1.12 -0.91 2.25
CA PHE A 60 -0.24 -0.80 1.74
C PHE A 60 -0.24 -0.60 0.23
N LYS A 61 -1.26 -1.12 -0.42
CA LYS A 61 -1.52 -0.95 -1.85
C LYS A 61 -2.86 -0.25 -2.01
N SER A 62 -2.95 0.75 -2.88
CA SER A 62 -4.21 1.43 -3.19
C SER A 62 -4.43 1.42 -4.70
N THR A 63 -5.58 0.90 -5.15
CA THR A 63 -5.96 0.87 -6.56
C THR A 63 -6.56 2.21 -6.98
N THR A 64 -5.97 2.89 -7.94
CA THR A 64 -6.59 4.06 -8.59
C THR A 64 -7.56 3.58 -9.68
N THR A 65 -8.70 3.03 -9.29
CA THR A 65 -9.83 2.79 -10.21
C THR A 65 -10.85 3.90 -10.06
N ASN A 66 -10.53 5.10 -10.57
CA ASN A 66 -11.58 5.97 -11.11
C ASN A 66 -11.98 5.44 -12.49
N LYS A 67 -12.65 4.29 -12.52
CA LYS A 67 -13.78 4.15 -13.44
C LYS A 67 -14.98 4.36 -12.56
N THR A 68 -15.37 5.62 -12.41
CA THR A 68 -16.75 5.96 -12.05
C THR A 68 -17.60 5.26 -13.08
N THR A 69 -18.19 4.13 -12.69
CA THR A 69 -19.20 3.46 -13.49
C THR A 69 -20.32 4.48 -13.68
N ASN A 70 -20.40 5.02 -14.89
CA ASN A 70 -21.55 5.76 -15.39
C ASN A 70 -22.04 4.98 -16.60
#